data_AF-A0A377DYI6-F1
#
_entry.id   AF-A0A377DYI6-F1
#
_cell.length_a   1.000
_cell.length_b   1.000
_cell.length_c   1.000
_cell.angle_alpha   90.00
_cell.angle_beta   90.00
_cell.angle_gamma   90.00
#
_symmetry.space_group_name_H-M   'P 1'
#
loop_
_entity.id
_entity.type
_entity.pdbx_description
1 polymer ?
#
loop_
_entity_poly.entity_id
_entity_poly.type
_entity_poly.pdbx_seq_one_letter_code
_entity_poly.pdbx_strand_id
1 'polypeptide(L)'
;MRYVGNIDEDGVCRVKIAEVDGNDPLFKVKNGENALAFYSHYYQPLPLVLRGYGAGNDVTAAGVFADLLRTPLMEVRSLTWLKFMPRLPVPI
;
A
#
# COMPACT_ATOMS: atom_id res chain seq x y z
N MET A 1 -23.78 11.81 0.05
CA MET A 1 -23.23 11.59 -1.30
C MET A 1 -21.70 11.46 -1.24
N ARG A 2 -21.14 10.38 -1.78
CA ARG A 2 -19.69 10.12 -1.89
C ARG A 2 -19.37 9.62 -3.30
N TYR A 3 -18.17 9.92 -3.79
CA TYR A 3 -17.63 9.32 -5.01
C TYR A 3 -16.98 7.99 -4.64
N VAL A 4 -17.50 6.87 -5.17
CA VAL A 4 -17.12 5.52 -4.77
C VAL A 4 -16.74 4.71 -6.00
N GLY A 5 -15.57 4.07 -5.93
CA GLY A 5 -15.18 2.99 -6.82
C GLY A 5 -15.49 1.64 -6.17
N ASN A 6 -16.07 0.72 -6.92
CA ASN A 6 -16.30 -0.65 -6.48
C ASN A 6 -15.75 -1.62 -7.53
N ILE A 7 -15.20 -2.73 -7.06
CA ILE A 7 -14.70 -3.82 -7.88
C ILE A 7 -15.51 -5.05 -7.48
N ASP A 8 -16.29 -5.57 -8.43
CA ASP A 8 -17.09 -6.79 -8.22
C ASP A 8 -16.17 -8.03 -8.20
N GLU A 9 -16.72 -9.15 -7.70
CA GLU A 9 -16.06 -10.46 -7.72
C GLU A 9 -15.65 -10.91 -9.14
N ASP A 10 -16.44 -10.52 -10.15
CA ASP A 10 -16.15 -10.78 -11.57
C ASP A 10 -15.04 -9.88 -12.15
N GLY A 11 -14.41 -9.03 -11.32
CA GLY A 11 -13.36 -8.10 -11.71
C GLY A 11 -13.87 -6.82 -12.38
N VAL A 12 -15.20 -6.60 -12.42
CA VAL A 12 -15.79 -5.42 -13.04
C VAL A 12 -15.62 -4.21 -12.14
N CYS A 13 -14.83 -3.23 -12.59
CA CYS A 13 -14.64 -1.96 -11.90
C CYS A 13 -15.71 -0.95 -12.32
N ARG A 14 -16.41 -0.35 -11.34
CA ARG A 14 -17.37 0.74 -11.58
C ARG A 14 -17.12 1.90 -10.65
N VAL A 15 -17.35 3.11 -11.15
CA VAL A 15 -17.25 4.34 -10.36
C VAL A 15 -18.57 5.09 -10.42
N LYS A 16 -19.11 5.46 -9.27
CA LYS A 16 -20.39 6.14 -9.16
C LYS A 16 -20.41 7.14 -8.01
N ILE A 17 -21.31 8.12 -8.10
CA ILE A 17 -21.71 8.90 -6.94
C ILE A 17 -22.80 8.09 -6.22
N ALA A 18 -22.53 7.67 -4.99
CA ALA A 18 -23.45 6.89 -4.18
C ALA A 18 -23.92 7.71 -2.98
N GLU A 19 -25.18 7.54 -2.62
CA GLU A 19 -25.67 7.94 -1.30
C GLU A 19 -25.20 6.90 -0.29
N VAL A 20 -24.67 7.38 0.84
CA VAL A 20 -24.01 6.55 1.85
C VAL A 20 -24.79 6.77 3.13
N ASP A 21 -25.47 5.73 3.62
CA ASP A 21 -26.24 5.75 4.87
C ASP A 21 -25.31 5.82 6.10
N GLY A 22 -25.83 6.29 7.24
CA GLY A 22 -25.11 6.42 8.50
C GLY A 22 -24.47 5.12 9.01
N ASN A 23 -25.01 3.97 8.61
CA ASN A 23 -24.48 2.65 8.98
C ASN A 23 -23.37 2.15 8.05
N ASP A 24 -23.14 2.82 6.93
CA ASP A 24 -22.10 2.43 5.97
C ASP A 24 -20.70 2.81 6.50
N PRO A 25 -19.70 1.92 6.38
CA PRO A 25 -18.34 2.22 6.81
C PRO A 25 -17.75 3.50 6.21
N LEU A 26 -18.15 3.87 4.99
CA LEU A 26 -17.71 5.06 4.27
C LEU A 26 -18.36 6.36 4.79
N PHE A 27 -19.44 6.27 5.58
CA PHE A 27 -20.08 7.44 6.19
C PHE A 27 -19.18 8.11 7.23
N LYS A 28 -18.42 7.30 7.98
CA LYS A 28 -17.54 7.78 9.06
C LYS A 28 -16.26 8.45 8.55
N VAL A 29 -16.00 8.44 7.25
CA VAL A 29 -14.83 9.09 6.62
C VAL A 29 -15.05 10.60 6.62
N LYS A 30 -14.18 11.35 7.29
CA LYS A 30 -14.27 12.80 7.46
C LYS A 30 -12.98 13.49 7.00
N ASN A 31 -13.02 14.81 6.82
CA ASN A 31 -11.83 15.66 6.65
C ASN A 31 -10.91 15.33 5.46
N GLY A 32 -11.44 14.79 4.36
CA GLY A 32 -10.63 14.50 3.15
C GLY A 32 -9.81 13.22 3.22
N GLU A 33 -10.08 12.36 4.21
CA GLU A 33 -9.56 10.99 4.24
C GLU A 33 -10.17 10.15 3.11
N ASN A 34 -9.38 9.17 2.66
CA ASN A 34 -9.84 8.10 1.77
C ASN A 34 -10.06 6.84 2.59
N ALA A 35 -10.99 6.00 2.15
CA ALA A 35 -11.21 4.69 2.75
C ALA A 35 -11.43 3.63 1.68
N LEU A 36 -10.88 2.45 1.97
CA LEU A 36 -11.01 1.26 1.14
C LEU A 36 -11.56 0.14 2.03
N ALA A 37 -12.72 -0.41 1.65
CA ALA A 37 -13.35 -1.51 2.36
C ALA A 37 -13.18 -2.81 1.56
N PHE A 38 -12.61 -3.82 2.19
CA PHE A 38 -12.48 -5.17 1.66
C PHE A 38 -13.56 -6.06 2.25
N TYR A 39 -14.34 -6.66 1.36
CA TYR A 39 -15.31 -7.69 1.68
C TYR A 39 -14.69 -9.03 1.32
N SER A 40 -14.55 -9.93 2.29
CA SER A 40 -14.06 -11.28 2.05
C SER A 40 -14.70 -12.27 3.02
N HIS A 41 -14.61 -13.56 2.72
CA HIS A 41 -15.14 -14.63 3.58
C HIS A 41 -14.53 -14.62 5.00
N TYR A 42 -13.29 -14.15 5.15
CA TYR A 42 -12.59 -14.11 6.43
C TYR A 42 -12.99 -12.91 7.31
N TYR A 43 -13.52 -11.85 6.70
CA TYR A 43 -13.93 -10.63 7.39
C TYR A 43 -15.45 -10.51 7.35
N GLN A 44 -16.10 -11.38 8.13
CA GLN A 44 -17.55 -11.39 8.33
C GLN A 44 -17.89 -11.33 9.82
N PRO A 45 -18.94 -10.59 10.22
CA PRO A 45 -19.85 -9.79 9.37
C PRO A 45 -19.32 -8.39 9.03
N LEU A 46 -18.17 -7.98 9.58
CA LEU A 46 -17.61 -6.63 9.42
C LEU A 46 -16.46 -6.64 8.40
N PRO A 47 -16.51 -5.80 7.36
CA PRO A 47 -15.45 -5.72 6.36
C PRO A 47 -14.16 -5.15 6.96
N LEU A 48 -13.02 -5.50 6.35
CA LEU A 48 -11.76 -4.85 6.67
C LEU A 48 -11.72 -3.47 6.02
N VAL A 49 -11.62 -2.41 6.81
CA VAL A 49 -11.62 -1.03 6.30
C VAL A 49 -10.27 -0.38 6.57
N LEU A 50 -9.55 -0.06 5.49
CA LEU A 50 -8.35 0.78 5.54
C LEU A 50 -8.76 2.24 5.37
N ARG A 51 -8.27 3.12 6.25
CA ARG A 51 -8.58 4.55 6.25
C ARG A 51 -7.33 5.38 6.45
N GLY A 52 -7.29 6.55 5.84
CA GLY A 52 -6.26 7.54 6.08
C GLY A 52 -6.20 8.60 5.00
N TYR A 53 -5.25 9.52 5.13
CA TYR A 53 -4.98 10.53 4.11
C TYR A 53 -4.32 9.87 2.91
N GLY A 54 -5.03 9.81 1.79
CA GLY A 54 -4.53 9.23 0.54
C GLY A 54 -3.69 10.20 -0.31
N ALA A 55 -3.53 11.45 0.13
CA ALA A 55 -2.76 12.47 -0.57
C ALA A 55 -2.10 13.43 0.42
N GLY A 56 -0.89 13.88 0.10
CA GLY A 56 -0.08 14.80 0.88
C GLY A 56 1.41 14.53 0.66
N ASN A 57 2.25 15.55 0.74
CA ASN A 57 3.68 15.42 0.40
C ASN A 57 4.36 14.33 1.25
N ASP A 58 4.13 14.35 2.56
CA ASP A 58 4.78 13.41 3.49
C ASP A 58 4.24 11.98 3.34
N VAL A 59 2.92 11.81 3.17
CA VAL A 59 2.30 10.47 3.03
C VAL A 59 2.67 9.82 1.70
N THR A 60 2.76 10.59 0.62
CA THR A 60 3.22 10.08 -0.69
C THR A 60 4.71 9.75 -0.66
N ALA A 61 5.54 10.61 -0.06
CA ALA A 61 6.98 10.35 0.09
C ALA A 61 7.25 9.10 0.93
N ALA A 62 6.51 8.92 2.04
CA ALA A 62 6.59 7.72 2.86
C ALA A 62 6.20 6.45 2.08
N GLY A 63 5.16 6.52 1.23
CA GLY A 63 4.76 5.41 0.36
C GLY A 63 5.86 4.99 -0.61
N VAL A 64 6.43 5.96 -1.34
CA VAL A 64 7.54 5.71 -2.27
C VAL A 64 8.79 5.20 -1.54
N PHE A 65 9.08 5.75 -0.36
CA PHE A 65 10.22 5.30 0.45
C PHE A 65 10.04 3.86 0.95
N ALA A 66 8.82 3.48 1.35
CA ALA A 66 8.52 2.10 1.74
C ALA A 66 8.73 1.12 0.57
N ASP A 67 8.35 1.50 -0.65
CA ASP A 67 8.63 0.71 -1.84
C ASP A 67 10.13 0.63 -2.14
N LEU A 68 10.86 1.73 -2.00
CA LEU A 68 12.31 1.75 -2.15
C LEU A 68 13.03 0.83 -1.15
N LEU A 69 12.54 0.72 0.08
CA LEU A 69 13.08 -0.24 1.06
C LEU A 69 12.76 -1.69 0.66
N ARG A 70 11.59 -1.91 0.04
CA ARG A 70 11.13 -3.24 -0.37
C ARG A 70 11.89 -3.80 -1.58
N THR A 71 12.27 -2.96 -2.55
CA THR A 71 12.99 -3.38 -3.77
C THR A 71 14.33 -4.10 -3.48
N PRO A 72 15.28 -3.54 -2.72
CA PRO A 72 16.55 -4.22 -2.43
C PRO A 72 16.37 -5.45 -1.52
N LEU A 73 15.34 -5.48 -0.67
CA LEU A 73 15.00 -6.67 0.13
C LEU A 73 14.51 -7.85 -0.73
N MET A 74 13.95 -7.59 -1.91
CA MET A 74 13.57 -8.63 -2.88
C MET A 74 14.71 -9.01 -3.84
N GLU A 75 15.73 -8.15 -4.01
CA GLU A 75 16.86 -8.33 -4.94
C GLU A 75 18.00 -9.20 -4.37
N VAL A 76 18.07 -9.48 -3.06
CA VAL A 76 19.13 -10.33 -2.49
C VAL A 76 18.79 -11.81 -2.65
N ARG A 77 19.13 -12.39 -3.81
CA ARG A 77 19.14 -13.86 -4.02
C ARG A 77 20.54 -14.50 -4.00
N SER A 78 21.61 -13.71 -3.91
CA SER A 78 22.96 -14.19 -3.55
C SER A 78 23.92 -13.01 -3.38
N LEU A 79 24.51 -12.86 -2.19
CA LEU A 79 25.66 -11.97 -1.98
C LEU A 79 26.92 -12.85 -1.81
N THR A 80 27.53 -13.26 -2.92
CA THR A 80 28.83 -13.95 -2.87
C THR A 80 29.93 -12.90 -2.67
N TRP A 81 30.42 -12.75 -1.44
CA TRP A 81 31.58 -11.90 -1.13
C TRP A 81 32.86 -12.51 -1.71
N LEU A 82 33.25 -12.15 -2.94
CA LEU A 82 34.61 -12.43 -3.42
C LEU A 82 35.52 -11.26 -3.02
N LYS A 83 36.24 -11.44 -1.90
CA LYS A 83 37.24 -10.52 -1.38
C LYS A 83 38.41 -10.35 -2.37
N PHE A 84 38.34 -9.37 -3.26
CA PHE A 84 39.50 -8.88 -4.01
C PHE A 84 40.21 -7.82 -3.16
N MET A 85 41.14 -8.26 -2.30
CA MET A 85 42.20 -7.38 -1.78
C MET A 85 43.48 -7.68 -2.57
N PRO A 86 44.00 -6.75 -3.39
CA PRO A 86 45.33 -6.94 -3.98
C PRO A 86 46.36 -6.88 -2.86
N ARG A 87 47.15 -7.96 -2.70
CA ARG A 87 48.36 -7.96 -1.87
C ARG A 87 49.30 -6.88 -2.41
N LEU A 88 49.54 -5.83 -1.61
CA LEU A 88 50.68 -4.94 -1.82
C LEU A 88 51.99 -5.76 -1.69
N PRO A 89 52.98 -5.56 -2.57
CA PRO A 89 54.26 -6.23 -2.46
C PRO A 89 55.05 -5.65 -1.27
N VAL A 90 55.57 -6.52 -0.41
CA VAL A 90 56.53 -6.16 0.64
C VAL A 90 57.90 -5.93 -0.01
N PRO A 91 58.61 -4.83 0.30
CA PRO A 91 60.01 -4.68 -0.03
C PRO A 91 60.88 -5.50 0.94
N ILE A 92 62.04 -5.91 0.42
CA ILE A 92 63.06 -6.79 0.99
C ILE A 92 63.57 -6.31 2.34
#